data_AF-A0A174ZPY3-F1
#
_entry.id   AF-A0A174ZPY3-F1
#
_cell.length_a   1.000
_cell.length_b   1.000
_cell.length_c   1.000
_cell.angle_alpha   90.00
_cell.angle_beta   90.00
_cell.angle_gamma   90.00
#
_symmetry.space_group_name_H-M   'P 1'
#
loop_
_entity.id
_entity.type
_entity.pdbx_description
1 polymer ?
#
loop_
_entity_poly.entity_id
_entity_poly.type
_entity_poly.pdbx_seq_one_letter_code
_entity_poly.pdbx_strand_id
1 'polypeptide(L)' 'MTCFYCKGDMTESTTTHFAELKNCIVIIKNVPCYKCTQCGETAYTADVAERLEQIISTLEKNLTEIAVVNYSAA' A
#
# COMPACT_ATOMS: atom_id res chain seq x y z
N MET A 1 9.06 -14.87 -5.28
CA MET A 1 8.99 -13.83 -6.33
C MET A 1 10.36 -13.16 -6.38
N THR A 2 10.88 -12.88 -7.57
CA THR A 2 12.21 -12.27 -7.74
C THR A 2 12.05 -10.76 -7.95
N CYS A 3 12.85 -9.94 -7.26
CA CYS A 3 12.80 -8.48 -7.39
C CYS A 3 13.08 -8.06 -8.82
N PHE A 4 12.25 -7.17 -9.36
CA PHE A 4 12.40 -6.71 -10.75
C PHE A 4 13.70 -5.93 -10.93
N TYR A 5 14.06 -5.10 -9.94
CA TYR A 5 15.21 -4.19 -9.98
C TYR A 5 16.55 -4.89 -9.74
N CYS A 6 16.72 -5.60 -8.61
CA CYS A 6 18.00 -6.17 -8.20
C CYS A 6 18.12 -7.69 -8.36
N LYS A 7 17.06 -8.36 -8.84
CA LYS A 7 16.96 -9.83 -8.96
C LYS A 7 17.14 -10.60 -7.65
N GLY A 8 17.03 -9.92 -6.51
CA GLY A 8 17.05 -10.54 -5.18
C GLY A 8 15.75 -11.23 -4.81
N ASP A 9 15.77 -11.96 -3.71
CA ASP A 9 14.57 -12.61 -3.17
C ASP A 9 13.60 -11.60 -2.57
N MET A 10 12.31 -11.83 -2.80
CA MET A 10 11.23 -11.08 -2.17
C MET A 10 10.49 -11.95 -1.16
N THR A 11 10.26 -11.39 0.01
CA THR A 11 9.56 -12.02 1.13
C THR A 11 8.28 -11.29 1.45
N GLU A 12 7.26 -12.01 1.92
CA GLU A 12 6.04 -11.40 2.42
C GLU A 12 6.33 -10.52 3.63
N SER A 13 5.77 -9.32 3.61
CA SER A 13 5.95 -8.30 4.62
C SER A 13 4.73 -7.38 4.63
N THR A 14 4.72 -6.41 5.54
CA THR A 14 3.73 -5.34 5.55
C THR A 14 4.42 -3.99 5.45
N THR A 15 3.77 -3.05 4.78
CA THR A 15 4.28 -1.68 4.65
C THR A 15 3.16 -0.67 4.91
N THR A 16 3.54 0.59 5.08
CA THR A 16 2.59 1.70 5.11
C THR A 16 2.52 2.31 3.72
N HIS A 17 1.34 2.29 3.12
CA HIS A 17 1.08 2.95 1.85
C HIS A 17 0.64 4.40 2.12
N PHE A 18 1.32 5.34 1.49
CA PHE A 18 1.02 6.76 1.56
C PHE A 18 0.51 7.20 0.19
N ALA A 19 -0.70 7.77 0.16
CA ALA A 19 -1.30 8.32 -1.04
C ALA A 19 -1.71 9.77 -0.77
N GLU A 20 -1.16 10.68 -1.57
CA GLU A 20 -1.57 12.09 -1.57
C GLU A 20 -2.58 12.31 -2.69
N LEU A 21 -3.81 12.63 -2.31
CA LEU A 21 -4.88 13.06 -3.22
C LEU A 21 -4.90 14.59 -3.25
N LYS A 22 -5.54 15.18 -4.28
CA LYS A 22 -5.63 16.64 -4.46
C LYS A 22 -6.09 17.42 -3.23
N ASN A 23 -6.89 16.81 -2.36
CA ASN A 23 -7.49 17.46 -1.19
C ASN A 23 -7.38 16.63 0.10
N CYS A 24 -6.65 15.50 0.09
CA CYS A 24 -6.61 14.58 1.23
C CYS A 24 -5.30 13.78 1.25
N ILE A 25 -4.72 13.59 2.43
CA ILE A 25 -3.62 12.67 2.64
C ILE A 25 -4.16 11.37 3.23
N VAL A 26 -3.93 10.25 2.53
CA VAL A 26 -4.35 8.92 2.97
C VAL A 26 -3.13 8.11 3.39
N ILE A 27 -3.15 7.64 4.64
CA ILE A 27 -2.11 6.79 5.22
C ILE A 27 -2.72 5.44 5.55
N ILE A 28 -2.37 4.41 4.78
CA ILE A 28 -2.87 3.05 4.96
C ILE A 28 -1.77 2.20 5.59
N LYS A 29 -1.94 1.81 6.85
CA LYS A 29 -0.99 0.99 7.59
C LYS A 29 -1.23 -0.50 7.35
N ASN A 30 -0.18 -1.30 7.56
CA ASN A 30 -0.21 -2.78 7.50
C ASN A 30 -0.66 -3.35 6.15
N VAL A 31 -0.31 -2.69 5.05
CA VAL A 31 -0.62 -3.17 3.70
C VAL A 31 0.29 -4.37 3.38
N PRO A 32 -0.27 -5.56 3.10
CA PRO A 32 0.51 -6.73 2.69
C PRO A 32 1.29 -6.44 1.41
N CYS A 33 2.57 -6.76 1.40
CA CYS A 33 3.44 -6.53 0.25
C CYS A 33 4.53 -7.59 0.20
N TYR A 34 5.15 -7.73 -0.96
CA TYR A 34 6.42 -8.42 -1.10
C TYR A 34 7.53 -7.40 -0.98
N LYS A 35 8.42 -7.57 -0.01
CA LYS A 35 9.60 -6.72 0.17
C LYS A 35 10.85 -7.47 -0.23
N CYS A 36 11.68 -6.86 -1.07
CA CYS A 36 12.98 -7.41 -1.42
C CYS A 36 13.92 -7.32 -0.22
N THR A 37 14.57 -8.43 0.11
CA THR A 37 15.51 -8.52 1.24
C THR A 37 16.84 -7.80 0.97
N GLN A 38 17.16 -7.53 -0.30
CA GLN A 38 18.43 -6.91 -0.71
C GLN A 38 18.31 -5.40 -0.91
N CYS A 39 17.39 -4.96 -1.78
CA CYS A 39 17.25 -3.54 -2.14
C CYS A 39 16.11 -2.83 -1.39
N GLY A 40 15.25 -3.57 -0.69
CA GLY A 40 14.12 -3.02 0.05
C GLY A 40 12.89 -2.67 -0.79
N GLU A 41 12.92 -2.95 -2.11
CA GLU A 41 11.81 -2.67 -3.03
C GLU A 41 10.53 -3.41 -2.63
N THR A 42 9.39 -2.73 -2.66
CA THR A 42 8.08 -3.28 -2.31
C THR A 42 7.22 -3.47 -3.55
N ALA A 43 6.63 -4.65 -3.69
CA ALA A 43 5.63 -4.95 -4.70
C ALA A 43 4.31 -5.37 -4.05
N TYR A 44 3.19 -5.01 -4.67
CA TYR A 44 1.86 -5.42 -4.25
C TYR A 44 1.30 -6.46 -5.24
N THR A 45 0.45 -7.35 -4.75
CA THR A 45 -0.35 -8.21 -5.63
C THR A 45 -1.49 -7.40 -6.26
N ALA A 46 -2.09 -7.94 -7.33
CA ALA A 46 -3.26 -7.34 -7.96
C ALA A 46 -4.41 -7.17 -6.96
N ASP A 47 -4.68 -8.18 -6.13
CA ASP A 47 -5.75 -8.13 -5.12
C ASP A 47 -5.51 -7.03 -4.06
N VAL A 48 -4.26 -6.85 -3.63
CA VAL A 48 -3.92 -5.78 -2.68
C VAL A 48 -4.08 -4.41 -3.33
N ALA A 49 -3.63 -4.25 -4.58
CA ALA A 49 -3.77 -3.01 -5.31
C ALA A 49 -5.26 -2.63 -5.51
N GLU A 50 -6.10 -3.59 -5.90
CA GLU A 50 -7.54 -3.38 -6.08
C GLU A 50 -8.20 -2.94 -4.76
N ARG A 51 -7.86 -3.59 -3.64
CA ARG A 51 -8.39 -3.19 -2.32
C ARG A 51 -7.93 -1.81 -1.89
N LEU A 52 -6.67 -1.43 -2.18
CA LEU A 52 -6.19 -0.07 -1.91
C LEU A 52 -7.00 0.97 -2.69
N GLU A 53 -7.28 0.72 -3.97
CA GLU A 53 -8.11 1.61 -4.79
C GLU A 53 -9.53 1.75 -4.23
N GLN A 54 -10.14 0.66 -3.77
CA GLN A 54 -11.47 0.69 -3.13
C GLN A 54 -11.49 1.53 -1.84
N ILE A 55 -10.46 1.38 -1.00
CA ILE A 55 -10.31 2.18 0.24
C ILE A 55 -10.16 3.67 -0.12
N ILE A 56 -9.26 3.99 -1.06
CA ILE A 56 -9.00 5.36 -1.50
C ILE A 56 -10.27 5.99 -2.08
N SER A 57 -10.98 5.29 -2.97
CA SER A 57 -12.23 5.78 -3.57
C SER A 57 -13.34 6.01 -2.54
N THR A 58 -13.37 5.20 -1.48
CA THR A 58 -14.31 5.39 -0.36
C THR A 58 -13.96 6.61 0.46
N LEU A 59 -12.68 6.85 0.73
CA LEU A 59 -12.21 8.02 1.50
C LEU A 59 -12.39 9.32 0.72
N GLU A 60 -12.16 9.29 -0.60
CA GLU A 60 -12.36 10.45 -1.48
C GLU A 60 -13.81 10.97 -1.41
N LYS A 61 -14.79 10.07 -1.28
CA LYS A 61 -16.20 10.44 -1.12
C LYS A 61 -16.55 11.02 0.26
N ASN A 62 -15.73 10.76 1.27
CA ASN A 62 -16.01 11.11 2.67
C ASN A 62 -15.19 12.31 3.19
N LEU A 63 -14.48 13.03 2.30
CA LEU A 63 -13.81 14.33 2.50
C LEU A 63 -13.28 14.59 3.92
N THR A 64 -12.12 14.02 4.23
CA THR A 64 -11.31 14.38 5.42
C THR A 64 -9.94 14.87 4.95
N GLU A 65 -9.35 15.88 5.61
CA GLU A 65 -8.04 16.43 5.18
C GLU A 65 -6.92 15.39 5.33
N ILE A 66 -6.98 14.55 6.37
CA ILE A 66 -6.03 13.45 6.60
C ILE A 66 -6.81 12.23 7.10
N ALA A 67 -6.64 11.09 6.42
CA ALA A 67 -7.23 9.81 6.80
C ALA A 67 -6.13 8.79 7.12
N VAL A 68 -6.16 8.22 8.33
CA VAL A 68 -5.28 7.12 8.73
C VAL A 68 -6.11 5.85 8.86
N VAL A 69 -5.85 4.88 8.00
CA VAL A 69 -6.61 3.63 7.92
C VAL A 69 -5.68 2.46 8.16
N ASN A 70 -6.18 1.40 8.80
CA ASN A 70 -5.45 0.14 8.95
C ASN A 70 -6.00 -0.87 7.95
N TYR A 71 -5.16 -1.35 7.03
CA TYR A 71 -5.54 -2.29 5.97
C TYR A 71 -6.19 -3.57 6.52
N SER A 72 -5.74 -4.07 7.67
CA SER A 72 -6.31 -5.27 8.27
C SER A 72 -7.72 -5.06 8.85
N ALA A 73 -8.14 -3.82 9.07
CA ALA A 73 -9.41 -3.44 9.68
C ALA A 73 -10.35 -2.69 8.72
N ALA A 74 -9.92 -2.48 7.46
CA ALA A 74 -10.62 -1.68 6.44
C ALA A 74 -11.47 -2.55 5.51
#